data_AF-Q9CTP3-F1
#
_entry.id   AF-Q9CTP3-F1
#
_cell.length_a   1.000
_cell.length_b   1.000
_cell.length_c   1.000
_cell.angle_alpha   90.00
_cell.angle_beta   90.00
_cell.angle_gamma   90.00
#
_symmetry.space_group_name_H-M   'P 1'
#
loop_
_entity.id
_entity.type
_entity.pdbx_description
1 polymer ?
#
loop_
_entity_poly.entity_id
_entity_poly.type
_entity_poly.pdbx_seq_one_letter_code
_entity_poly.pdbx_strand_id
1 'polypeptide(L)'
;MSIQIEHPAGGYKKLFETVEELSSPLTAHVTGRIPLWLTGSLLRCGPGLFEVGSEPFYHLFDGQALLHKFDFKEGHVTYHRRFIRTDAYVRAMTEKRIVITEFGTCAFPDPCKNIFSRFFSYFKGVEVTDNALVNIYPVGEDYYACTETNFITKINPETLETIKQVDLCNYISVNGATAHPHIESDGTVYNIGNCFGKNFTVAYNIIKIPPLKADKEDPINKSEVVVQFPCSDRFKPSYVHSFGLTPNYIVFVETPVKINLFKFLSSWSLWGANYMDCFESNESMGVWLHVAD
;
A
#
# COMPACT_ATOMS: atom_id res chain seq x y z
N MET A 1 -36.79 -3.26 -17.03
CA MET A 1 -36.25 -1.88 -17.14
C MET A 1 -35.32 -1.68 -15.95
N SER A 2 -34.01 -1.55 -16.17
CA SER A 2 -33.09 -1.11 -15.11
C SER A 2 -33.28 0.40 -14.92
N ILE A 3 -33.60 0.83 -13.71
CA ILE A 3 -33.71 2.25 -13.39
C ILE A 3 -32.28 2.77 -13.17
N GLN A 4 -31.84 3.71 -14.00
CA GLN A 4 -30.57 4.41 -13.81
C GLN A 4 -30.69 5.33 -12.58
N ILE A 5 -29.72 5.24 -11.67
CA ILE A 5 -29.63 6.12 -10.48
C ILE A 5 -28.70 7.29 -10.80
N GLU A 6 -29.12 8.49 -10.41
CA GLU A 6 -28.38 9.73 -10.63
C GLU A 6 -27.95 10.36 -9.29
N HIS A 7 -26.80 11.06 -9.30
CA HIS A 7 -26.25 11.74 -8.13
C HIS A 7 -25.99 13.24 -8.37
N PRO A 8 -27.00 14.03 -8.81
CA PRO A 8 -26.81 15.42 -9.24
C PRO A 8 -26.36 16.36 -8.11
N ALA A 9 -26.64 16.03 -6.85
CA ALA A 9 -26.18 16.79 -5.70
C ALA A 9 -24.65 16.73 -5.49
N GLY A 10 -23.95 15.77 -6.12
CA GLY A 10 -22.49 15.69 -6.06
C GLY A 10 -21.94 15.33 -4.67
N GLY A 11 -22.73 14.66 -3.82
CA GLY A 11 -22.32 14.32 -2.45
C GLY A 11 -21.07 13.45 -2.34
N TYR A 12 -20.75 12.69 -3.40
CA TYR A 12 -19.52 11.88 -3.50
C TYR A 12 -18.23 12.71 -3.42
N LYS A 13 -18.28 14.03 -3.63
CA LYS A 13 -17.12 14.92 -3.46
C LYS A 13 -16.52 14.84 -2.05
N LYS A 14 -17.36 14.58 -1.04
CA LYS A 14 -16.93 14.41 0.37
C LYS A 14 -16.07 13.17 0.60
N LEU A 15 -16.02 12.22 -0.35
CA LEU A 15 -15.10 11.08 -0.30
C LEU A 15 -13.63 11.50 -0.52
N PHE A 16 -13.40 12.69 -1.08
CA PHE A 16 -12.08 13.19 -1.48
C PHE A 16 -11.76 14.53 -0.80
N GLU A 17 -12.27 14.74 0.41
CA GLU A 17 -12.04 15.95 1.21
C GLU A 17 -11.24 15.61 2.46
N THR A 18 -10.24 16.45 2.77
CA THR A 18 -9.37 16.30 3.94
C THR A 18 -10.18 16.31 5.24
N VAL A 19 -9.77 15.46 6.18
CA VAL A 19 -10.34 15.41 7.54
C VAL A 19 -9.24 15.44 8.59
N GLU A 20 -9.59 15.93 9.79
CA GLU A 20 -8.69 15.89 10.94
C GLU A 20 -8.78 14.54 11.67
N GLU A 21 -7.67 14.11 12.29
CA GLU A 21 -7.65 12.96 13.19
C GLU A 21 -8.41 13.23 14.50
N LEU A 22 -8.70 12.17 15.25
CA LEU A 22 -9.39 12.25 16.53
C LEU A 22 -8.41 11.99 17.68
N SER A 23 -8.47 12.81 18.72
CA SER A 23 -7.65 12.63 19.94
C SER A 23 -8.11 11.42 20.77
N SER A 24 -9.41 11.09 20.73
CA SER A 24 -9.99 9.93 21.39
C SER A 24 -11.19 9.37 20.59
N PRO A 25 -11.62 8.12 20.86
CA PRO A 25 -12.78 7.55 20.20
C PRO A 25 -14.08 8.31 20.48
N LEU A 26 -14.89 8.51 19.45
CA LEU A 26 -16.24 9.07 19.53
C LEU A 26 -17.26 7.96 19.74
N THR A 27 -18.31 8.21 20.52
CA THR A 27 -19.46 7.31 20.59
C THR A 27 -20.35 7.53 19.38
N ALA A 28 -20.68 6.48 18.64
CA ALA A 28 -21.57 6.56 17.49
C ALA A 28 -23.04 6.48 17.94
N HIS A 29 -23.92 7.25 17.31
CA HIS A 29 -25.35 7.11 17.49
C HIS A 29 -25.85 5.87 16.73
N VAL A 30 -26.46 4.92 17.46
CA VAL A 30 -26.96 3.66 16.89
C VAL A 30 -28.43 3.78 16.54
N THR A 31 -28.77 3.52 15.28
CA THR A 31 -30.16 3.29 14.82
C THR A 31 -30.32 1.80 14.50
N GLY A 32 -31.41 1.18 14.97
CA GLY A 32 -31.59 -0.28 14.87
C GLY A 32 -30.99 -1.01 16.07
N ARG A 33 -30.56 -2.27 15.88
CA ARG A 33 -30.00 -3.10 16.95
C ARG A 33 -28.74 -3.82 16.47
N ILE A 34 -27.60 -3.47 17.05
CA ILE A 34 -26.34 -4.21 16.82
C ILE A 34 -26.46 -5.61 17.44
N PRO A 35 -26.13 -6.69 16.72
CA PRO A 35 -26.15 -8.04 17.27
C PRO A 35 -25.18 -8.17 18.44
N LEU A 36 -25.64 -8.75 19.56
CA LEU A 36 -24.81 -8.83 20.78
C LEU A 36 -23.60 -9.76 20.63
N TRP A 37 -23.63 -10.70 19.67
CA TRP A 37 -22.49 -11.55 19.34
C TRP A 37 -21.41 -10.80 18.53
N LEU A 38 -21.73 -9.64 17.96
CA LEU A 38 -20.75 -8.83 17.21
C LEU A 38 -19.92 -8.04 18.21
N THR A 39 -18.80 -8.62 18.61
CA THR A 39 -17.80 -7.98 19.48
C THR A 39 -16.43 -8.08 18.80
N GLY A 40 -15.80 -6.94 18.57
CA GLY A 40 -14.54 -6.84 17.84
C GLY A 40 -14.34 -5.47 17.20
N SER A 41 -13.35 -5.38 16.31
CA SER A 41 -12.94 -4.12 15.67
C SER A 41 -12.97 -4.26 14.16
N LEU A 42 -13.60 -3.30 13.48
CA LEU A 42 -13.44 -3.10 12.04
C LEU A 42 -12.35 -2.07 11.79
N LEU A 43 -11.21 -2.51 11.26
CA LEU A 43 -10.11 -1.65 10.84
C LEU A 43 -10.14 -1.44 9.32
N ARG A 44 -9.96 -0.20 8.87
CA ARG A 44 -9.89 0.15 7.44
C ARG A 44 -8.88 1.25 7.18
N CYS A 45 -8.21 1.19 6.03
CA CYS A 45 -7.33 2.25 5.53
C CYS A 45 -8.00 3.04 4.41
N GLY A 46 -7.53 4.27 4.21
CA GLY A 46 -7.86 5.11 3.06
C GLY A 46 -7.12 6.44 3.10
N PRO A 47 -7.19 7.26 2.05
CA PRO A 47 -6.64 8.61 2.06
C PRO A 47 -7.49 9.54 2.96
N GLY A 48 -6.83 10.37 3.79
CA GLY A 48 -7.52 11.32 4.67
C GLY A 48 -7.02 12.77 4.60
N LEU A 49 -5.90 13.01 3.91
CA LEU A 49 -5.30 14.33 3.69
C LEU A 49 -4.94 14.43 2.21
N PHE A 50 -5.64 15.31 1.48
CA PHE A 50 -5.56 15.41 0.01
C PHE A 50 -4.71 16.61 -0.47
N GLU A 51 -4.14 17.36 0.46
CA GLU A 51 -3.25 18.48 0.17
C GLU A 51 -2.29 18.74 1.35
N VAL A 52 -1.11 19.29 1.07
CA VAL A 52 -0.16 19.76 2.08
C VAL A 52 0.04 21.26 1.89
N GLY A 53 -0.65 22.06 2.71
CA GLY A 53 -0.68 23.50 2.51
C GLY A 53 -1.39 23.86 1.21
N SER A 54 -0.66 24.42 0.24
CA SER A 54 -1.18 24.74 -1.10
C SER A 54 -0.83 23.70 -2.16
N GLU A 55 -0.11 22.63 -1.82
CA GLU A 55 0.31 21.59 -2.76
C GLU A 55 -0.73 20.45 -2.74
N PRO A 56 -1.51 20.25 -3.83
CA PRO A 56 -2.53 19.21 -3.89
C PRO A 56 -1.91 17.85 -4.24
N PHE A 57 -2.55 16.79 -3.77
CA PHE A 57 -2.40 15.45 -4.33
C PHE A 57 -3.35 15.26 -5.51
N TYR A 58 -2.87 14.68 -6.61
CA TYR A 58 -3.58 14.63 -7.88
C TYR A 58 -4.32 13.31 -8.14
N HIS A 59 -3.87 12.20 -7.55
CA HIS A 59 -4.48 10.88 -7.74
C HIS A 59 -5.17 10.38 -6.46
N LEU A 60 -6.17 9.51 -6.63
CA LEU A 60 -6.91 8.88 -5.53
C LEU A 60 -5.99 8.17 -4.53
N PHE A 61 -4.84 7.69 -5.00
CA PHE A 61 -3.91 6.87 -4.23
C PHE A 61 -2.74 7.67 -3.62
N ASP A 62 -2.86 9.00 -3.60
CA ASP A 62 -1.78 9.88 -3.14
C ASP A 62 -2.06 10.51 -1.78
N GLY A 63 -3.35 10.63 -1.40
CA GLY A 63 -3.72 11.21 -0.11
C GLY A 63 -3.13 10.41 1.05
N GLN A 64 -2.73 11.10 2.12
CA GLN A 64 -1.97 10.45 3.19
C GLN A 64 -2.84 9.45 3.98
N ALA A 65 -2.23 8.32 4.33
CA ALA A 65 -2.88 7.18 4.96
C ALA A 65 -3.56 7.53 6.28
N LEU A 66 -4.86 7.29 6.34
CA LEU A 66 -5.71 7.41 7.50
C LEU A 66 -6.23 6.03 7.90
N LEU A 67 -5.97 5.64 9.15
CA LEU A 67 -6.46 4.40 9.73
C LEU A 67 -7.76 4.69 10.48
N HIS A 68 -8.80 3.92 10.19
CA HIS A 68 -10.13 4.02 10.77
C HIS A 68 -10.43 2.78 11.61
N LYS A 69 -11.09 2.97 12.77
CA LYS A 69 -11.59 1.89 13.61
C LYS A 69 -13.05 2.12 14.00
N PHE A 70 -13.87 1.08 13.85
CA PHE A 70 -15.14 0.95 14.55
C PHE A 70 -15.04 -0.20 15.53
N ASP A 71 -15.17 0.07 16.83
CA ASP A 71 -15.25 -0.99 17.86
C ASP A 71 -16.70 -1.29 18.19
N PHE A 72 -17.02 -2.57 18.30
CA PHE A 72 -18.32 -3.10 18.66
C PHE A 72 -18.21 -3.81 20.00
N LYS A 73 -19.03 -3.40 20.97
CA LYS A 73 -19.12 -4.06 22.27
C LYS A 73 -20.50 -3.89 22.88
N GLU A 74 -21.16 -4.98 23.23
CA GLU A 74 -22.43 -4.98 23.98
C GLU A 74 -23.50 -4.04 23.37
N GLY A 75 -23.62 -4.04 22.05
CA GLY A 75 -24.59 -3.21 21.32
C GLY A 75 -24.16 -1.74 21.11
N HIS A 76 -23.03 -1.33 21.66
CA HIS A 76 -22.45 0.01 21.50
C HIS A 76 -21.37 0.01 20.42
N VAL A 77 -21.20 1.17 19.77
CA VAL A 77 -20.18 1.38 18.74
C VAL A 77 -19.39 2.65 19.04
N THR A 78 -18.07 2.55 18.99
CA THR A 78 -17.20 3.73 18.97
C THR A 78 -16.51 3.85 17.62
N TYR A 79 -16.12 5.07 17.26
CA TYR A 79 -15.37 5.37 16.05
C TYR A 79 -14.11 6.17 16.38
N HIS A 80 -12.97 5.77 15.81
CA HIS A 80 -11.70 6.46 15.99
C HIS A 80 -10.92 6.49 14.67
N ARG A 81 -10.09 7.50 14.47
CA ARG A 81 -9.19 7.59 13.31
C ARG A 81 -7.91 8.36 13.63
N ARG A 82 -6.80 7.89 13.06
CA ARG A 82 -5.45 8.47 13.22
C ARG A 82 -4.71 8.37 11.90
N PHE A 83 -3.98 9.43 11.51
CA PHE A 83 -3.06 9.32 10.39
C PHE A 83 -1.91 8.38 10.74
N ILE A 84 -1.52 7.53 9.81
CA ILE A 84 -0.35 6.66 10.00
C ILE A 84 0.89 7.55 9.90
N ARG A 85 1.78 7.46 10.89
CA ARG A 85 3.00 8.27 10.99
C ARG A 85 4.12 7.67 10.12
N THR A 86 3.84 7.60 8.82
CA THR A 86 4.80 7.20 7.78
C THR A 86 5.85 8.28 7.56
N ASP A 87 6.97 7.95 6.92
CA ASP A 87 7.97 8.93 6.52
C ASP A 87 7.37 9.97 5.57
N ALA A 88 6.50 9.54 4.63
CA ALA A 88 5.74 10.45 3.77
C ALA A 88 4.94 11.49 4.58
N TYR A 89 4.15 11.04 5.56
CA TYR A 89 3.31 11.92 6.37
C TYR A 89 4.15 12.81 7.31
N VAL A 90 5.08 12.21 8.05
CA VAL A 90 5.92 12.92 9.04
C VAL A 90 6.75 14.00 8.37
N ARG A 91 7.38 13.70 7.22
CA ARG A 91 8.17 14.69 6.48
C ARG A 91 7.27 15.76 5.86
N ALA A 92 6.11 15.39 5.32
CA ALA A 92 5.16 16.37 4.79
C ALA A 92 4.70 17.38 5.85
N MET A 93 4.38 16.89 7.06
CA MET A 93 3.97 17.75 8.18
C MET A 93 5.12 18.60 8.71
N THR A 94 6.34 18.06 8.73
CA THR A 94 7.54 18.76 9.20
C THR A 94 7.97 19.87 8.23
N GLU A 95 7.98 19.58 6.93
CA GLU A 95 8.44 20.50 5.88
C GLU A 95 7.32 21.35 5.29
N LYS A 96 6.05 21.08 5.66
CA LYS A 96 4.85 21.79 5.18
C LYS A 96 4.71 21.81 3.65
N ARG A 97 5.11 20.71 3.00
CA ARG A 97 5.08 20.48 1.55
C ARG A 97 5.08 18.99 1.25
N ILE A 98 4.81 18.58 0.02
CA ILE A 98 4.94 17.18 -0.41
C ILE A 98 6.44 16.87 -0.55
N VAL A 99 6.93 15.89 0.21
CA VAL A 99 8.36 15.56 0.27
C VAL A 99 8.68 14.25 -0.45
N ILE A 100 7.77 13.28 -0.39
CA ILE A 100 7.89 11.97 -1.04
C ILE A 100 6.96 11.95 -2.26
N THR A 101 7.46 11.47 -3.39
CA THR A 101 6.64 11.25 -4.58
C THR A 101 5.64 10.12 -4.31
N GLU A 102 4.37 10.40 -4.49
CA GLU A 102 3.27 9.44 -4.41
C GLU A 102 2.94 8.88 -5.79
N PHE A 103 1.91 8.03 -5.88
CA PHE A 103 1.58 7.30 -7.10
C PHE A 103 1.37 8.20 -8.33
N GLY A 104 0.57 9.25 -8.22
CA GLY A 104 0.28 10.21 -9.29
C GLY A 104 0.75 11.65 -9.00
N THR A 105 1.48 11.87 -7.90
CA THR A 105 1.95 13.20 -7.49
C THR A 105 3.45 13.19 -7.27
N CYS A 106 4.19 13.88 -8.15
CA CYS A 106 5.63 14.02 -8.01
C CYS A 106 5.95 15.06 -6.93
N ALA A 107 6.82 14.70 -5.97
CA ALA A 107 7.42 15.67 -5.08
C ALA A 107 8.54 16.41 -5.81
N PHE A 108 8.64 17.72 -5.59
CA PHE A 108 9.73 18.52 -6.13
C PHE A 108 10.75 18.90 -5.04
N PRO A 109 12.04 19.05 -5.39
CA PRO A 109 13.03 19.56 -4.46
C PRO A 109 12.62 20.92 -3.90
N ASP A 110 12.87 21.14 -2.61
CA ASP A 110 12.58 22.39 -1.92
C ASP A 110 13.13 23.60 -2.71
N PRO A 111 12.26 24.53 -3.16
CA PRO A 111 12.68 25.70 -3.94
C PRO A 111 13.58 26.65 -3.15
N CYS A 112 13.57 26.57 -1.81
CA CYS A 112 14.41 27.38 -0.91
C CYS A 112 15.82 26.79 -0.73
N LYS A 113 16.11 25.58 -1.22
CA LYS A 113 17.44 24.97 -1.15
C LYS A 113 18.35 25.52 -2.25
N ASN A 114 19.54 26.00 -1.86
CA ASN A 114 20.60 26.43 -2.78
C ASN A 114 20.95 25.36 -3.82
N ILE A 115 21.42 25.77 -5.01
CA ILE A 115 21.78 24.87 -6.13
C ILE A 115 22.67 23.70 -5.69
N PHE A 116 23.62 23.93 -4.77
CA PHE A 116 24.50 22.90 -4.21
C PHE A 116 23.76 21.85 -3.38
N SER A 117 22.84 22.25 -2.50
CA SER A 117 22.04 21.28 -1.72
C SER A 117 21.01 20.56 -2.59
N ARG A 118 20.51 21.22 -3.65
CA ARG A 118 19.68 20.57 -4.69
C ARG A 118 20.45 19.49 -5.42
N PHE A 119 21.72 19.73 -5.79
CA PHE A 119 22.60 18.75 -6.42
C PHE A 119 22.86 17.55 -5.51
N PHE A 120 23.20 17.75 -4.24
CA PHE A 120 23.39 16.64 -3.28
C PHE A 120 22.11 15.83 -3.00
N SER A 121 20.93 16.45 -3.13
CA SER A 121 19.65 15.75 -2.97
C SER A 121 19.41 14.72 -4.09
N TYR A 122 19.93 14.96 -5.30
CA TYR A 122 19.88 13.99 -6.40
C TYR A 122 20.76 12.74 -6.16
N PHE A 123 21.75 12.80 -5.27
CA PHE A 123 22.66 11.67 -4.97
C PHE A 123 22.17 10.79 -3.81
N LYS A 124 21.15 11.21 -3.06
CA LYS A 124 20.41 10.30 -2.19
C LYS A 124 19.46 9.52 -3.09
N GLY A 125 19.58 8.19 -3.10
CA GLY A 125 18.81 7.32 -3.98
C GLY A 125 17.29 7.57 -3.94
N VAL A 126 16.58 7.04 -4.92
CA VAL A 126 15.12 7.18 -5.07
C VAL A 126 14.40 6.83 -3.76
N GLU A 127 13.72 7.81 -3.17
CA GLU A 127 12.89 7.61 -1.97
C GLU A 127 11.53 7.03 -2.39
N VAL A 128 11.34 5.73 -2.14
CA VAL A 128 10.08 5.02 -2.41
C VAL A 128 9.05 5.36 -1.34
N THR A 129 7.78 5.50 -1.72
CA THR A 129 6.71 5.87 -0.78
C THR A 129 6.41 4.75 0.22
N ASP A 130 6.19 5.13 1.47
CA ASP A 130 5.68 4.27 2.54
C ASP A 130 4.26 4.67 2.97
N ASN A 131 3.56 5.48 2.16
CA ASN A 131 2.17 5.89 2.40
C ASN A 131 1.20 4.68 2.38
N ALA A 132 1.02 4.06 3.54
CA ALA A 132 0.30 2.80 3.73
C ALA A 132 -1.24 2.93 3.74
N LEU A 133 -1.81 3.51 2.68
CA LEU A 133 -3.23 3.88 2.60
C LEU A 133 -4.17 2.77 2.11
N VAL A 134 -3.66 1.65 1.58
CA VAL A 134 -4.46 0.71 0.78
C VAL A 134 -5.18 -0.30 1.67
N ASN A 135 -4.43 -1.00 2.52
CA ASN A 135 -5.00 -2.10 3.31
C ASN A 135 -4.27 -2.27 4.65
N ILE A 136 -4.80 -3.17 5.48
CA ILE A 136 -4.25 -3.62 6.75
C ILE A 136 -4.44 -5.14 6.88
N TYR A 137 -3.41 -5.86 7.30
CA TYR A 137 -3.48 -7.32 7.47
C TYR A 137 -2.64 -7.82 8.66
N PRO A 138 -3.02 -8.96 9.28
CA PRO A 138 -2.25 -9.56 10.37
C PRO A 138 -1.05 -10.39 9.87
N VAL A 139 0.02 -10.40 10.67
CA VAL A 139 1.17 -11.31 10.56
C VAL A 139 1.55 -11.74 11.97
N GLY A 140 1.35 -13.02 12.31
CA GLY A 140 1.49 -13.48 13.70
C GLY A 140 0.51 -12.75 14.63
N GLU A 141 1.03 -12.12 15.68
CA GLU A 141 0.25 -11.30 16.63
C GLU A 141 0.18 -9.81 16.23
N ASP A 142 0.87 -9.42 15.16
CA ASP A 142 1.03 -8.03 14.75
C ASP A 142 0.12 -7.66 13.57
N TYR A 143 -0.12 -6.36 13.38
CA TYR A 143 -0.88 -5.83 12.25
C TYR A 143 -0.05 -4.84 11.46
N TYR A 144 -0.13 -4.92 10.14
CA TYR A 144 0.61 -4.10 9.20
C TYR A 144 -0.34 -3.39 8.24
N ALA A 145 -0.29 -2.07 8.22
CA ALA A 145 -0.84 -1.29 7.13
C ALA A 145 0.12 -1.32 5.93
N CYS A 146 -0.42 -1.28 4.72
CA CYS A 146 0.39 -1.39 3.52
C CYS A 146 -0.10 -0.52 2.36
N THR A 147 0.83 -0.29 1.45
CA THR A 147 0.61 0.10 0.06
C THR A 147 1.16 -1.01 -0.84
N GLU A 148 1.59 -0.71 -2.05
CA GLU A 148 2.12 -1.69 -3.02
C GLU A 148 3.64 -1.60 -3.22
N THR A 149 4.35 -0.97 -2.29
CA THR A 149 5.82 -0.86 -2.27
C THR A 149 6.45 -1.93 -1.37
N ASN A 150 7.75 -1.84 -1.13
CA ASN A 150 8.47 -2.68 -0.18
C ASN A 150 8.26 -2.25 1.29
N PHE A 151 7.69 -1.08 1.54
CA PHE A 151 7.47 -0.58 2.90
C PHE A 151 6.07 -0.95 3.40
N ILE A 152 6.02 -1.62 4.55
CA ILE A 152 4.80 -1.84 5.33
C ILE A 152 4.96 -1.22 6.72
N THR A 153 3.85 -0.80 7.32
CA THR A 153 3.87 -0.06 8.58
C THR A 153 3.14 -0.84 9.66
N LYS A 154 3.88 -1.30 10.67
CA LYS A 154 3.32 -1.94 11.86
C LYS A 154 2.50 -0.92 12.66
N ILE A 155 1.27 -1.29 13.01
CA ILE A 155 0.33 -0.45 13.77
C ILE A 155 -0.15 -1.17 15.02
N ASN A 156 -0.57 -0.39 16.03
CA ASN A 156 -1.32 -0.91 17.17
C ASN A 156 -2.83 -0.95 16.83
N PRO A 157 -3.47 -2.14 16.77
CA PRO A 157 -4.88 -2.25 16.37
C PRO A 157 -5.86 -1.67 17.40
N GLU A 158 -5.42 -1.48 18.65
CA GLU A 158 -6.25 -0.92 19.73
C GLU A 158 -6.22 0.61 19.73
N THR A 159 -5.02 1.20 19.63
CA THR A 159 -4.78 2.65 19.77
C THR A 159 -4.66 3.39 18.43
N LEU A 160 -4.49 2.66 17.33
CA LEU A 160 -4.18 3.18 15.98
C LEU A 160 -2.84 3.90 15.90
N GLU A 161 -1.95 3.70 16.87
CA GLU A 161 -0.61 4.25 16.86
C GLU A 161 0.29 3.52 15.87
N THR A 162 1.16 4.29 15.23
CA THR A 162 2.22 3.76 14.37
C THR A 162 3.37 3.25 15.22
N ILE A 163 3.77 2.00 15.01
CA ILE A 163 4.82 1.35 15.81
C ILE A 163 6.16 1.40 15.08
N LYS A 164 6.21 0.91 13.83
CA LYS A 164 7.46 0.72 13.10
C LYS A 164 7.23 0.59 11.58
N GLN A 165 8.12 1.17 10.78
CA GLN A 165 8.25 0.88 9.35
C GLN A 165 9.10 -0.39 9.15
N VAL A 166 8.68 -1.27 8.25
CA VAL A 166 9.39 -2.48 7.86
C VAL A 166 9.64 -2.45 6.36
N ASP A 167 10.91 -2.60 5.98
CA ASP A 167 11.34 -2.77 4.60
C ASP A 167 11.45 -4.26 4.27
N LEU A 168 10.57 -4.75 3.41
CA LEU A 168 10.52 -6.15 2.97
C LEU A 168 11.81 -6.57 2.24
N CYS A 169 12.51 -5.64 1.59
CA CYS A 169 13.77 -5.92 0.87
C CYS A 169 14.88 -6.41 1.80
N ASN A 170 14.81 -6.12 3.10
CA ASN A 170 15.77 -6.61 4.09
C ASN A 170 15.62 -8.10 4.39
N TYR A 171 14.49 -8.70 4.01
CA TYR A 171 14.13 -10.08 4.34
C TYR A 171 13.98 -10.97 3.11
N ILE A 172 13.46 -10.41 2.02
CA ILE A 172 13.12 -11.17 0.82
C ILE A 172 13.43 -10.41 -0.47
N SER A 173 13.82 -11.14 -1.51
CA SER A 173 14.19 -10.55 -2.80
C SER A 173 12.95 -10.18 -3.62
N VAL A 174 12.38 -9.01 -3.30
CA VAL A 174 11.29 -8.37 -4.03
C VAL A 174 11.50 -6.86 -4.07
N ASN A 175 10.93 -6.19 -5.08
CA ASN A 175 10.92 -4.73 -5.20
C ASN A 175 9.72 -4.09 -4.50
N GLY A 176 8.67 -4.86 -4.24
CA GLY A 176 7.43 -4.47 -3.60
C GLY A 176 6.50 -5.69 -3.51
N ALA A 177 5.42 -5.57 -2.76
CA ALA A 177 4.42 -6.64 -2.62
C ALA A 177 3.01 -6.05 -2.67
N THR A 178 2.01 -6.84 -3.05
CA THR A 178 0.63 -6.34 -3.13
C THR A 178 0.06 -5.99 -1.76
N ALA A 179 -0.97 -5.14 -1.75
CA ALA A 179 -1.77 -4.88 -0.57
C ALA A 179 -2.79 -6.00 -0.25
N HIS A 180 -2.79 -7.10 -1.01
CA HIS A 180 -3.78 -8.18 -0.94
C HIS A 180 -3.12 -9.54 -0.72
N PRO A 181 -2.43 -9.74 0.41
CA PRO A 181 -1.94 -11.06 0.75
C PRO A 181 -3.11 -12.01 1.04
N HIS A 182 -2.90 -13.29 0.72
CA HIS A 182 -3.75 -14.37 1.23
C HIS A 182 -3.26 -14.79 2.60
N ILE A 183 -4.21 -15.10 3.50
CA ILE A 183 -3.91 -15.54 4.87
C ILE A 183 -4.64 -16.86 5.10
N GLU A 184 -3.88 -17.91 5.36
CA GLU A 184 -4.42 -19.24 5.66
C GLU A 184 -4.96 -19.30 7.10
N SER A 185 -5.76 -20.32 7.40
CA SER A 185 -6.38 -20.47 8.71
C SER A 185 -5.39 -20.65 9.86
N ASP A 186 -4.17 -21.09 9.58
CA ASP A 186 -3.10 -21.24 10.57
C ASP A 186 -2.31 -19.93 10.81
N GLY A 187 -2.57 -18.88 10.02
CA GLY A 187 -1.86 -17.61 10.07
C GLY A 187 -0.69 -17.48 9.08
N THR A 188 -0.46 -18.47 8.22
CA THR A 188 0.50 -18.35 7.10
C THR A 188 0.04 -17.25 6.15
N VAL A 189 0.95 -16.36 5.76
CA VAL A 189 0.68 -15.26 4.83
C VAL A 189 1.40 -15.50 3.51
N TYR A 190 0.65 -15.49 2.42
CA TYR A 190 1.17 -15.55 1.05
C TYR A 190 0.96 -14.21 0.34
N ASN A 191 2.00 -13.72 -0.34
CA ASN A 191 1.89 -12.51 -1.16
C ASN A 191 2.69 -12.66 -2.46
N ILE A 192 2.48 -11.76 -3.42
CA ILE A 192 3.20 -11.72 -4.69
C ILE A 192 3.89 -10.37 -4.86
N GLY A 193 5.11 -10.38 -5.41
CA GLY A 193 5.91 -9.19 -5.62
C GLY A 193 6.81 -9.29 -6.84
N ASN A 194 7.04 -8.15 -7.50
CA ASN A 194 8.01 -8.06 -8.60
C ASN A 194 9.43 -8.28 -8.05
N CYS A 195 10.30 -8.91 -8.84
CA CYS A 195 11.70 -9.12 -8.49
C CYS A 195 12.60 -9.09 -9.73
N PHE A 196 13.90 -8.94 -9.52
CA PHE A 196 14.91 -9.21 -10.55
C PHE A 196 15.17 -10.72 -10.62
N GLY A 197 14.75 -11.33 -11.73
CA GLY A 197 15.03 -12.72 -12.05
C GLY A 197 16.47 -12.96 -12.50
N LYS A 198 16.81 -14.23 -12.75
CA LYS A 198 18.13 -14.61 -13.28
C LYS A 198 18.34 -14.04 -14.70
N ASN A 199 19.60 -13.86 -15.10
CA ASN A 199 19.98 -13.40 -16.46
C ASN A 199 19.42 -12.02 -16.87
N PHE A 200 19.31 -11.08 -15.93
CA PHE A 200 18.79 -9.73 -16.19
C PHE A 200 17.37 -9.76 -16.79
N THR A 201 16.48 -10.49 -16.14
CA THR A 201 15.05 -10.54 -16.45
C THR A 201 14.25 -10.03 -15.25
N VAL A 202 13.00 -9.64 -15.46
CA VAL A 202 12.04 -9.41 -14.37
C VAL A 202 11.18 -10.65 -14.19
N ALA A 203 10.76 -10.90 -12.95
CA ALA A 203 9.95 -12.05 -12.57
C ALA A 203 9.04 -11.69 -11.38
N TYR A 204 8.18 -12.62 -10.97
CA TYR A 204 7.28 -12.44 -9.83
C TYR A 204 7.53 -13.52 -8.79
N ASN A 205 7.96 -13.12 -7.59
CA ASN A 205 8.17 -14.04 -6.48
C ASN A 205 6.90 -14.13 -5.64
N ILE A 206 6.52 -15.36 -5.28
CA ILE A 206 5.57 -15.61 -4.20
C ILE A 206 6.33 -15.65 -2.88
N ILE A 207 5.96 -14.72 -2.02
CA ILE A 207 6.45 -14.58 -0.65
C ILE A 207 5.58 -15.46 0.24
N LYS A 208 6.20 -16.22 1.12
CA LYS A 208 5.54 -16.90 2.23
C LYS A 208 6.12 -16.39 3.55
N ILE A 209 5.24 -15.98 4.45
CA ILE A 209 5.58 -15.64 5.84
C ILE A 209 4.89 -16.70 6.72
N PRO A 210 5.65 -17.47 7.52
CA PRO A 210 5.06 -18.51 8.35
C PRO A 210 4.22 -17.93 9.50
N PRO A 211 3.38 -18.74 10.17
CA PRO A 211 2.70 -18.30 11.37
C PRO A 211 3.69 -18.14 12.53
N LEU A 212 3.27 -17.42 13.58
CA LEU A 212 4.07 -17.27 14.80
C LEU A 212 4.30 -18.64 15.46
N LYS A 213 5.57 -18.96 15.74
CA LYS A 213 5.98 -20.22 16.37
C LYS A 213 6.24 -20.02 17.87
N ALA A 214 6.47 -21.13 18.57
CA ALA A 214 6.72 -21.15 20.02
C ALA A 214 7.98 -20.37 20.44
N ASP A 215 8.93 -20.17 19.53
CA ASP A 215 10.13 -19.35 19.76
C ASP A 215 9.82 -17.84 19.87
N LYS A 216 8.60 -17.41 19.50
CA LYS A 216 8.13 -16.03 19.52
C LYS A 216 9.00 -15.03 18.74
N GLU A 217 9.80 -15.53 17.81
CA GLU A 217 10.54 -14.65 16.91
C GLU A 217 9.60 -14.06 15.85
N ASP A 218 9.91 -12.84 15.41
CA ASP A 218 9.14 -12.14 14.37
C ASP A 218 9.05 -13.00 13.10
N PRO A 219 7.82 -13.39 12.67
CA PRO A 219 7.64 -14.24 11.50
C PRO A 219 8.21 -13.66 10.20
N ILE A 220 8.31 -12.32 10.08
CA ILE A 220 8.88 -11.67 8.90
C ILE A 220 10.35 -12.07 8.70
N ASN A 221 11.10 -12.33 9.78
CA ASN A 221 12.48 -12.81 9.71
C ASN A 221 12.61 -14.20 9.06
N LYS A 222 11.50 -14.94 8.98
CA LYS A 222 11.41 -16.29 8.42
C LYS A 222 10.71 -16.31 7.06
N SER A 223 10.62 -15.15 6.40
CA SER A 223 10.06 -15.02 5.06
C SER A 223 10.89 -15.79 4.03
N GLU A 224 10.22 -16.44 3.09
CA GLU A 224 10.87 -17.20 2.01
C GLU A 224 10.16 -17.04 0.67
N VAL A 225 10.89 -17.30 -0.43
CA VAL A 225 10.31 -17.36 -1.78
C VAL A 225 9.94 -18.80 -2.05
N VAL A 226 8.66 -19.09 -2.30
CA VAL A 226 8.18 -20.46 -2.55
C VAL A 226 8.13 -20.81 -4.03
N VAL A 227 7.80 -19.84 -4.89
CA VAL A 227 7.78 -20.02 -6.35
C VAL A 227 8.06 -18.69 -7.04
N GLN A 228 8.61 -18.77 -8.25
CA GLN A 228 8.86 -17.63 -9.12
C GLN A 228 8.13 -17.82 -10.45
N PHE A 229 7.23 -16.90 -10.79
CA PHE A 229 6.60 -16.85 -12.10
C PHE A 229 7.45 -16.04 -13.10
N PRO A 230 7.55 -16.48 -14.36
CA PRO A 230 8.20 -15.72 -15.40
C PRO A 230 7.39 -14.47 -15.76
N CYS A 231 8.04 -13.50 -16.40
CA CYS A 231 7.36 -12.36 -17.00
C CYS A 231 7.34 -12.47 -18.52
N SER A 232 6.24 -12.04 -19.13
CA SER A 232 6.07 -12.01 -20.59
C SER A 232 7.03 -11.05 -21.29
N ASP A 233 7.53 -10.03 -20.58
CA ASP A 233 8.47 -9.04 -21.10
C ASP A 233 9.71 -8.97 -20.19
N ARG A 234 10.90 -8.97 -20.80
CA ARG A 234 12.17 -9.04 -20.09
C ARG A 234 12.42 -7.85 -19.15
N PHE A 235 11.89 -6.67 -19.46
CA PHE A 235 12.18 -5.43 -18.74
C PHE A 235 10.93 -4.68 -18.27
N LYS A 236 9.74 -5.26 -18.49
CA LYS A 236 8.46 -4.62 -18.17
C LYS A 236 7.55 -5.58 -17.40
N PRO A 237 7.64 -5.61 -16.07
CA PRO A 237 6.69 -6.39 -15.29
C PRO A 237 5.28 -5.79 -15.46
N SER A 238 4.29 -6.65 -15.65
CA SER A 238 2.88 -6.26 -15.45
C SER A 238 2.61 -5.78 -14.04
N TYR A 239 1.65 -4.86 -13.94
CA TYR A 239 1.00 -4.51 -12.69
C TYR A 239 0.27 -5.72 -12.10
N VAL A 240 0.50 -5.97 -10.81
CA VAL A 240 -0.16 -7.02 -10.04
C VAL A 240 -0.78 -6.41 -8.80
N HIS A 241 -2.11 -6.51 -8.70
CA HIS A 241 -2.86 -6.00 -7.55
C HIS A 241 -3.20 -7.12 -6.56
N SER A 242 -3.44 -8.33 -7.05
CA SER A 242 -3.75 -9.50 -6.24
C SER A 242 -3.51 -10.78 -7.04
N PHE A 243 -3.69 -11.94 -6.39
CA PHE A 243 -3.52 -13.26 -7.00
C PHE A 243 -4.53 -14.26 -6.40
N GLY A 244 -4.64 -15.45 -6.96
CA GLY A 244 -5.49 -16.53 -6.45
C GLY A 244 -4.69 -17.56 -5.65
N LEU A 245 -5.27 -18.05 -4.55
CA LEU A 245 -4.69 -19.12 -3.72
C LEU A 245 -5.76 -20.19 -3.46
N THR A 246 -5.36 -21.45 -3.59
CA THR A 246 -6.12 -22.64 -3.19
C THR A 246 -5.21 -23.56 -2.37
N PRO A 247 -5.73 -24.63 -1.73
CA PRO A 247 -4.90 -25.52 -0.92
C PRO A 247 -3.70 -26.14 -1.65
N ASN A 248 -3.74 -26.26 -2.99
CA ASN A 248 -2.67 -26.91 -3.77
C ASN A 248 -2.22 -26.09 -4.99
N TYR A 249 -2.71 -24.86 -5.16
CA TYR A 249 -2.36 -24.06 -6.34
C TYR A 249 -2.32 -22.58 -6.04
N ILE A 250 -1.33 -21.92 -6.64
CA ILE A 250 -1.23 -20.47 -6.74
C ILE A 250 -1.53 -20.07 -8.19
N VAL A 251 -2.42 -19.10 -8.37
CA VAL A 251 -2.83 -18.58 -9.69
C VAL A 251 -2.44 -17.12 -9.82
N PHE A 252 -1.61 -16.80 -10.80
CA PHE A 252 -1.20 -15.45 -11.13
C PHE A 252 -1.73 -15.04 -12.52
N VAL A 253 -2.32 -13.85 -12.60
CA VAL A 253 -2.86 -13.29 -13.85
C VAL A 253 -1.98 -12.11 -14.29
N GLU A 254 -1.21 -12.32 -15.35
CA GLU A 254 -0.35 -11.31 -15.94
C GLU A 254 -1.13 -10.49 -16.98
N THR A 255 -1.47 -9.26 -16.60
CA THR A 255 -2.29 -8.34 -17.40
C THR A 255 -1.45 -7.57 -18.44
N PRO A 256 -2.08 -6.91 -19.44
CA PRO A 256 -1.35 -6.10 -20.42
C PRO A 256 -0.87 -4.75 -19.88
N VAL A 257 -1.20 -4.39 -18.64
CA VAL A 257 -0.76 -3.15 -18.00
C VAL A 257 0.67 -3.35 -17.49
N LYS A 258 1.64 -2.74 -18.16
CA LYS A 258 3.08 -2.91 -17.95
C LYS A 258 3.70 -1.71 -17.25
N ILE A 259 4.70 -1.97 -16.41
CA ILE A 259 5.54 -0.95 -15.76
C ILE A 259 6.84 -0.84 -16.56
N ASN A 260 7.06 0.32 -17.18
CA ASN A 260 8.26 0.61 -17.95
C ASN A 260 9.40 1.03 -17.02
N LEU A 261 10.25 0.07 -16.65
CA LEU A 261 11.37 0.31 -15.73
C LEU A 261 12.40 1.31 -16.26
N PHE A 262 12.52 1.47 -17.58
CA PHE A 262 13.40 2.50 -18.15
C PHE A 262 12.91 3.89 -17.78
N LYS A 263 11.60 4.16 -17.94
CA LYS A 263 10.99 5.43 -17.51
C LYS A 263 11.14 5.64 -16.00
N PHE A 264 10.94 4.59 -15.21
CA PHE A 264 11.08 4.65 -13.76
C PHE A 264 12.48 5.12 -13.33
N LEU A 265 13.53 4.59 -13.95
CA LEU A 265 14.92 4.94 -13.63
C LEU A 265 15.38 6.26 -14.26
N SER A 266 14.94 6.57 -15.49
CA SER A 266 15.39 7.76 -16.23
C SER A 266 14.64 9.04 -15.86
N SER A 267 13.32 8.97 -15.73
CA SER A 267 12.47 10.16 -15.61
C SER A 267 12.49 10.73 -14.19
N TRP A 268 12.66 9.86 -13.19
CA TRP A 268 12.83 10.25 -11.78
C TRP A 268 14.04 11.15 -11.56
N SER A 269 15.15 10.88 -12.26
CA SER A 269 16.41 11.60 -12.10
C SER A 269 16.54 12.85 -12.97
N LEU A 270 15.77 12.96 -14.06
CA LEU A 270 15.95 14.03 -15.05
C LEU A 270 14.81 15.07 -15.07
N TRP A 271 13.56 14.64 -14.94
CA TRP A 271 12.40 15.47 -15.28
C TRP A 271 11.37 15.61 -14.15
N GLY A 272 11.45 14.77 -13.11
CA GLY A 272 10.43 14.66 -12.08
C GLY A 272 9.24 13.87 -12.61
N ALA A 273 9.20 12.57 -12.34
CA ALA A 273 8.12 11.67 -12.72
C ALA A 273 7.53 11.01 -11.49
N ASN A 274 6.29 10.54 -11.61
CA ASN A 274 5.63 9.71 -10.61
C ASN A 274 5.50 8.25 -11.10
N TYR A 275 4.86 7.40 -10.30
CA TYR A 275 4.69 5.99 -10.66
C TYR A 275 3.78 5.83 -11.87
N MET A 276 2.68 6.61 -11.95
CA MET A 276 1.71 6.55 -13.05
C MET A 276 2.36 6.77 -14.43
N ASP A 277 3.33 7.68 -14.54
CA ASP A 277 4.06 7.97 -15.79
C ASP A 277 4.81 6.74 -16.37
N CYS A 278 5.08 5.75 -15.51
CA CYS A 278 5.78 4.53 -15.86
C CYS A 278 4.84 3.45 -16.41
N PHE A 279 3.53 3.60 -16.29
CA PHE A 279 2.57 2.61 -16.80
C PHE A 279 2.36 2.76 -18.32
N GLU A 280 2.22 1.64 -19.01
CA GLU A 280 1.83 1.55 -20.41
C GLU A 280 1.03 0.28 -20.67
N SER A 281 0.26 0.23 -21.77
CA SER A 281 -0.49 -0.97 -22.15
C SER A 281 0.20 -1.68 -23.30
N ASN A 282 0.40 -2.99 -23.18
CA ASN A 282 0.79 -3.84 -24.30
C ASN A 282 -0.47 -4.29 -25.06
N GLU A 283 -0.73 -3.68 -26.22
CA GLU A 283 -1.95 -3.88 -27.01
C GLU A 283 -2.10 -5.29 -27.61
N SER A 284 -1.01 -6.06 -27.69
CA SER A 284 -0.96 -7.32 -28.43
C SER A 284 -0.91 -8.58 -27.57
N MET A 285 -0.55 -8.48 -26.29
CA MET A 285 -0.25 -9.66 -25.47
C MET A 285 -1.49 -10.38 -24.91
N GLY A 286 -2.64 -9.70 -24.84
CA GLY A 286 -3.82 -10.21 -24.14
C GLY A 286 -3.58 -10.32 -22.63
N VAL A 287 -4.05 -11.42 -22.02
CA VAL A 287 -3.86 -11.74 -20.60
C VAL A 287 -3.24 -13.13 -20.50
N TRP A 288 -2.14 -13.27 -19.77
CA TRP A 288 -1.46 -14.55 -19.55
C TRP A 288 -1.80 -15.09 -18.16
N LEU A 289 -2.18 -16.36 -18.06
CA LEU A 289 -2.49 -17.01 -16.80
C LEU A 289 -1.38 -17.98 -16.45
N HIS A 290 -0.90 -17.89 -15.22
CA HIS A 290 0.16 -18.71 -14.66
C HIS A 290 -0.39 -19.50 -13.48
N VAL A 291 0.02 -20.76 -13.36
CA VAL A 291 -0.38 -21.65 -12.26
C VAL A 291 0.88 -22.32 -11.72
N ALA A 292 1.03 -22.36 -10.40
CA ALA A 292 2.04 -23.12 -9.70
C ALA A 292 1.37 -24.09 -8.72
N ASP A 293 1.98 -25.26 -8.54
CA ASP A 293 1.72 -26.19 -7.43
C ASP A 293 2.35 -25.61 -6.15
#